data_AF-A0A520TZ45-F1
#
_entry.id   AF-A0A520TZ45-F1
#
_cell.length_a   1.000
_cell.length_b   1.000
_cell.length_c   1.000
_cell.angle_alpha   90.00
_cell.angle_beta   90.00
_cell.angle_gamma   90.00
#
_symmetry.space_group_name_H-M   'P 1'
#
loop_
_entity.id
_entity.type
_entity.pdbx_description
1 polymer ?
#
loop_
_entity_poly.entity_id
_entity_poly.type
_entity_poly.pdbx_seq_one_letter_code
_entity_poly.pdbx_strand_id
1 'polypeptide(L)' 'MMSENIKEKIENALDEIRPFLQKDGGDISLIEIQKNTVKVKLEGACSTCTINQMTLKSGVEMTIKKHAPEIQNVINIES' A
#
# COMPACT_ATOMS: atom_id res chain seq x y z
N MET A 1 9.87 3.41 23.88
CA MET A 1 8.80 3.87 22.97
C MET A 1 9.46 4.25 21.66
N MET A 2 9.55 3.35 20.68
CA MET A 2 10.12 3.69 19.35
C MET A 2 9.75 2.74 18.21
N SER A 3 8.92 1.71 18.47
CA SER A 3 8.53 0.72 17.46
C SER A 3 7.16 0.98 16.82
N GLU A 4 6.34 1.85 17.44
CA GLU A 4 4.96 2.14 16.98
C GLU A 4 4.90 3.09 15.78
N ASN A 5 5.99 3.80 15.48
CA ASN A 5 5.99 4.88 14.49
C ASN A 5 5.88 4.41 13.03
N ILE A 6 6.46 3.25 12.68
CA ILE A 6 6.46 2.75 11.28
C ILE A 6 5.05 2.31 10.88
N LYS A 7 4.41 1.55 11.76
CA LYS A 7 3.06 1.04 11.51
C LYS A 7 2.10 2.20 11.33
N GLU A 8 2.18 3.19 12.22
CA GLU A 8 1.34 4.39 12.15
C GLU A 8 1.60 5.22 10.89
N LYS A 9 2.86 5.39 10.47
CA LYS A 9 3.20 6.08 9.20
C LYS A 9 2.62 5.36 7.99
N ILE A 10 2.72 4.03 7.96
CA ILE A 10 2.17 3.23 6.87
C ILE A 10 0.64 3.27 6.91
N GLU A 11 0.02 3.16 8.08
CA GLU A 11 -1.43 3.29 8.24
C GLU A 11 -1.93 4.64 7.76
N ASN A 12 -1.27 5.75 8.12
CA ASN A 12 -1.59 7.08 7.59
C ASN A 12 -1.43 7.15 6.07
N ALA A 13 -0.33 6.60 5.52
CA ALA A 13 -0.12 6.54 4.09
C ALA A 13 -1.25 5.78 3.38
N LEU A 14 -1.66 4.63 3.92
CA LEU A 14 -2.74 3.82 3.39
C LEU A 14 -4.09 4.52 3.49
N ASP A 15 -4.36 5.23 4.59
CA ASP A 15 -5.60 5.95 4.81
C ASP A 15 -5.78 7.11 3.82
N GLU A 16 -4.68 7.76 3.41
CA GLU A 16 -4.70 8.74 2.32
C GLU A 16 -5.05 8.10 0.97
N ILE A 17 -4.61 6.87 0.70
CA ILE A 17 -4.79 6.22 -0.61
C ILE A 17 -6.13 5.47 -0.71
N ARG A 18 -6.66 4.94 0.41
CA ARG A 18 -7.96 4.26 0.51
C ARG A 18 -9.10 4.98 -0.22
N PRO A 19 -9.38 6.28 -0.01
CA PRO A 19 -10.48 6.95 -0.70
C PRO A 19 -10.26 7.08 -2.21
N PHE A 20 -9.01 7.11 -2.68
CA PHE A 20 -8.71 7.08 -4.12
C PHE A 20 -8.98 5.69 -4.68
N LEU A 21 -8.52 4.65 -3.99
CA LEU A 21 -8.76 3.26 -4.39
C LEU A 21 -10.25 2.94 -4.41
N GLN A 22 -10.99 3.32 -3.37
CA GLN A 22 -12.44 3.10 -3.28
C GLN A 22 -13.21 3.82 -4.39
N LYS A 23 -12.74 5.00 -4.84
CA LYS A 23 -13.32 5.68 -6.01
C LYS A 23 -13.14 4.90 -7.30
N ASP A 24 -12.02 4.21 -7.44
CA ASP A 24 -11.72 3.33 -8.58
C ASP A 24 -12.30 1.90 -8.41
N GLY A 25 -13.07 1.66 -7.33
CA GLY A 25 -13.64 0.34 -7.03
C GLY A 25 -12.63 -0.68 -6.46
N GLY A 26 -11.51 -0.18 -5.95
CA GLY A 26 -10.45 -0.89 -5.25
C GLY A 26 -10.48 -0.67 -3.73
N ASP A 27 -9.63 -1.39 -3.02
CA ASP A 27 -9.32 -1.19 -1.60
C ASP A 27 -7.87 -1.62 -1.32
N ILE A 28 -7.34 -1.21 -0.17
CA ILE A 28 -6.01 -1.62 0.30
C ILE A 28 -6.03 -1.90 1.79
N SER A 29 -5.40 -3.01 2.15
CA SER A 29 -5.22 -3.45 3.53
C SER A 29 -3.76 -3.76 3.84
N LEU A 30 -3.29 -3.28 4.98
CA LEU A 30 -1.99 -3.65 5.53
C LEU A 30 -2.08 -5.08 6.07
N ILE A 31 -1.17 -5.94 5.63
CA ILE A 31 -1.13 -7.34 6.09
C ILE A 31 -0.01 -7.52 7.11
N GLU A 32 1.21 -7.13 6.73
CA GLU A 32 2.38 -7.34 7.58
C GLU A 32 3.49 -6.35 7.24
N ILE A 33 4.27 -5.97 8.25
CA ILE A 33 5.47 -5.15 8.07
C ILE A 33 6.68 -5.96 8.54
N GLN A 34 7.63 -6.21 7.64
CA GLN A 34 8.87 -6.93 7.91
C GLN A 34 10.08 -6.03 7.69
N LYS A 35 10.60 -5.42 8.78
CA LYS A 35 11.78 -4.53 8.79
C LYS A 35 11.69 -3.39 7.76
N ASN A 36 12.03 -3.66 6.50
CA ASN A 36 12.05 -2.72 5.37
C ASN A 36 11.09 -3.14 4.24
N THR A 37 10.28 -4.17 4.45
CA THR A 37 9.34 -4.70 3.46
C THR A 37 7.93 -4.64 4.02
N VAL A 38 6.99 -4.06 3.26
CA VAL A 38 5.58 -4.01 3.64
C VAL A 38 4.79 -4.94 2.74
N LYS A 39 3.98 -5.81 3.35
CA LYS A 39 3.01 -6.63 2.64
C LYS A 39 1.65 -5.95 2.74
N VAL A 40 1.10 -5.61 1.58
CA VAL A 40 -0.25 -5.08 1.44
C VAL A 40 -1.08 -6.02 0.60
N LYS A 41 -2.38 -6.04 0.84
CA LYS A 41 -3.37 -6.68 -0.01
C LYS A 41 -4.15 -5.58 -0.69
N LEU A 42 -4.05 -5.53 -2.01
CA LEU A 42 -4.93 -4.69 -2.83
C LEU A 42 -6.16 -5.53 -3.15
N GLU A 43 -7.34 -5.01 -2.89
CA GLU A 43 -8.60 -5.63 -3.28
C GLU A 43 -9.29 -4.79 -4.35
N GLY A 44 -10.11 -5.41 -5.20
CA GLY A 44 -11.08 -4.71 -6.04
C GLY A 44 -10.82 -4.63 -7.55
N ALA A 45 -11.71 -3.89 -8.21
CA ALA A 45 -12.35 -4.25 -9.48
C ALA A 45 -11.51 -4.05 -10.75
N CYS A 46 -10.27 -3.52 -10.65
CA CYS A 46 -9.40 -3.35 -11.82
C CYS A 46 -8.62 -4.63 -12.20
N SER A 47 -9.11 -5.81 -11.80
CA SER A 47 -8.60 -7.12 -12.25
C SER A 47 -8.75 -7.32 -13.77
N THR A 48 -9.54 -6.49 -14.46
CA THR A 48 -9.79 -6.57 -15.90
C THR A 48 -8.93 -5.62 -16.75
N CYS A 49 -8.19 -4.69 -16.14
CA CYS A 49 -7.31 -3.75 -16.84
C CYS A 49 -5.84 -4.05 -16.51
N THR A 50 -5.24 -4.98 -17.24
CA THR A 50 -3.82 -5.40 -17.13
C THR A 50 -2.82 -4.24 -17.16
N ILE A 51 -3.21 -3.09 -17.72
CA ILE A 51 -2.36 -1.89 -17.82
C ILE A 51 -2.35 -1.07 -16.52
N ASN A 52 -3.37 -1.16 -15.66
CA ASN A 52 -3.51 -0.26 -14.51
C ASN A 52 -2.95 -0.78 -13.18
N GLN A 53 -2.77 -2.10 -13.01
CA GLN A 53 -2.21 -2.64 -11.77
C GLN A 53 -0.78 -2.15 -11.50
N MET A 54 0.07 -2.09 -12.54
CA MET A 54 1.47 -1.66 -12.38
C MET A 54 1.56 -0.18 -11.96
N THR A 55 0.73 0.68 -12.55
CA THR A 55 0.66 2.11 -12.22
C THR A 55 0.10 2.34 -10.82
N LEU A 56 -0.97 1.63 -10.45
CA LEU A 56 -1.56 1.71 -9.10
C LEU A 56 -0.58 1.26 -8.02
N LYS A 57 0.05 0.09 -8.22
CA LYS A 57 1.05 -0.44 -7.30
C LYS A 57 2.20 0.55 -7.11
N SER A 58 2.66 1.17 -8.20
CA SER A 58 3.74 2.17 -8.15
C SER A 58 3.33 3.42 -7.37
N GLY A 59 2.08 3.90 -7.55
CA GLY A 59 1.55 5.03 -6.78
C GLY A 59 1.42 4.74 -5.29
N VAL A 60 0.93 3.56 -4.93
CA VAL A 60 0.84 3.11 -3.53
C VAL A 60 2.24 2.99 -2.90
N GLU A 61 3.17 2.34 -3.60
CA GLU A 61 4.53 2.17 -3.12
C GLU A 61 5.23 3.53 -2.91
N MET A 62 5.03 4.48 -3.82
CA MET A 62 5.58 5.82 -3.72
C MET A 62 5.04 6.58 -2.50
N THR A 63 3.73 6.51 -2.24
CA THR A 63 3.11 7.15 -1.08
C THR A 63 3.57 6.52 0.23
N ILE A 64 3.71 5.19 0.30
CA ILE A 64 4.26 4.50 1.47
C ILE A 64 5.71 4.96 1.70
N LYS A 65 6.56 4.98 0.66
CA LYS A 65 7.95 5.45 0.76
C LYS A 65 8.07 6.92 1.16
N LYS A 66 7.10 7.75 0.79
CA LYS A 66 7.06 9.17 1.18
C LYS A 66 6.88 9.35 2.69
N HIS A 67 5.99 8.56 3.30
CA HIS A 67 5.74 8.61 4.75
C HIS A 67 6.75 7.78 5.55
N ALA A 68 7.16 6.63 5.01
CA ALA A 68 8.09 5.68 5.61
C ALA A 68 9.25 5.38 4.62
N PRO A 69 10.26 6.28 4.52
CA PRO A 69 11.38 6.12 3.59
C PRO A 69 12.31 4.94 3.92
N GLU A 70 12.18 4.39 5.12
CA GLU A 70 12.85 3.15 5.55
C GLU A 70 12.32 1.89 4.87
N ILE A 71 11.11 1.94 4.31
CA ILE A 71 10.53 0.86 3.53
C ILE A 71 11.18 0.86 2.14
N GLN A 72 11.86 -0.24 1.83
CA GLN A 72 12.55 -0.44 0.56
C GLN A 72 11.65 -1.18 -0.44
N ASN A 73 10.86 -2.14 0.03
CA ASN A 73 10.04 -3.01 -0.81
C ASN A 73 8.57 -3.00 -0.38
N VAL A 74 7.66 -2.90 -1.34
CA VAL A 74 6.23 -3.12 -1.09
C VAL A 74 5.78 -4.31 -1.92
N ILE A 75 5.35 -5.35 -1.21
CA ILE A 75 4.87 -6.60 -1.80
C ILE A 75 3.35 -6.55 -1.75
N ASN A 76 2.74 -6.70 -2.91
CA ASN A 76 1.33 -7.02 -2.98
C ASN A 76 1.17 -8.53 -2.84
N ILE A 77 0.33 -8.97 -1.91
CA ILE A 77 -0.07 -10.37 -1.82
C ILE A 77 -1.46 -10.53 -2.47
N GLU A 78 -1.46 -11.15 -3.66
CA GLU A 78 -2.65 -11.63 -4.36
C GLU A 78 -2.89 -13.08 -3.87
N SER A 79 -4.12 -13.40 -3.47
CA SER A 79 -4.51 -14.78 -3.11
C SER A 79 -5.38 -15.38 -4.19
#